data_AF-A0A396YNE9-F1
#
_entry.id   AF-A0A396YNE9-F1
#
_cell.length_a   1.000
_cell.length_b   1.000
_cell.length_c   1.000
_cell.angle_alpha   90.00
_cell.angle_beta   90.00
_cell.angle_gamma   90.00
#
_symmetry.space_group_name_H-M   'P 1'
#
loop_
_entity.id
_entity.type
_entity.pdbx_description
1 polymer ?
#
loop_
_entity_poly.entity_id
_entity_poly.type
_entity_poly.pdbx_seq_one_letter_code
_entity_poly.pdbx_strand_id
1 'polypeptide(L)' 'MKERQMYIHTTPRGYQKAKFLDALGRSSSIEETNELGEKSTIWFGLDNGDRIRFDQETAKLAATILTQFAETGKIAA' A
#
# COMPACT_ATOMS: atom_id res chain seq x y z
N MET A 1 1.53 12.31 -20.26
CA MET A 1 1.00 11.40 -19.23
C MET A 1 1.00 12.15 -17.92
N LYS A 2 -0.11 12.20 -17.17
CA LYS A 2 -0.08 12.80 -15.82
C LYS A 2 0.91 12.00 -14.97
N GLU A 3 1.80 12.68 -14.25
CA GLU A 3 2.68 12.03 -13.29
C GLU A 3 1.85 11.19 -12.32
N ARG A 4 2.25 9.93 -12.10
CA ARG A 4 1.66 9.07 -11.07
C ARG A 4 2.14 9.59 -9.71
N GLN A 5 1.47 10.61 -9.20
CA GLN A 5 1.79 11.16 -7.88
C GLN A 5 1.04 10.39 -6.80
N MET A 6 1.78 10.00 -5.76
CA MET A 6 1.21 9.52 -4.51
C MET A 6 1.06 10.72 -3.58
N TYR A 7 -0.09 10.82 -2.89
CA TYR A 7 -0.31 11.87 -1.90
C TYR A 7 -0.73 11.27 -0.56
N ILE A 8 -0.22 11.85 0.53
CA ILE A 8 -0.52 11.42 1.90
C ILE A 8 -1.46 12.43 2.54
N HIS A 9 -2.49 11.94 3.21
CA HIS A 9 -3.43 12.74 4.00
C HIS A 9 -3.89 11.96 5.24
N THR A 10 -4.43 12.68 6.21
CA THR A 10 -5.08 12.07 7.38
C THR A 10 -6.55 11.80 7.08
N THR A 11 -7.03 10.61 7.39
CA THR A 11 -8.44 10.24 7.24
C THR A 11 -9.29 10.90 8.35
N PRO A 12 -10.63 10.97 8.20
CA PRO A 12 -11.51 11.45 9.28
C PRO A 12 -11.39 10.67 10.60
N ARG A 13 -10.83 9.45 10.56
CA ARG A 13 -10.57 8.61 11.74
C ARG A 13 -9.19 8.82 12.35
N GLY A 14 -8.38 9.73 11.81
CA GLY A 14 -7.05 10.05 12.32
C GLY A 14 -5.90 9.20 11.76
N TYR A 15 -6.17 8.22 10.90
CA TYR A 15 -5.13 7.39 10.28
C TYR A 15 -4.44 8.08 9.10
N GLN A 16 -3.14 7.82 8.91
CA GLN A 16 -2.44 8.25 7.69
C GLN A 16 -2.81 7.35 6.51
N LYS A 17 -3.08 7.98 5.37
CA LYS A 17 -3.45 7.31 4.12
C LYS A 17 -2.70 7.88 2.94
N ALA A 18 -1.89 7.04 2.29
CA ALA A 18 -1.28 7.32 1.01
C ALA A 18 -2.19 6.84 -0.12
N LYS A 19 -2.59 7.74 -1.02
CA LYS A 19 -3.44 7.45 -2.18
C LYS A 19 -2.67 7.59 -3.49
N PHE A 20 -2.97 6.71 -4.44
CA PHE A 20 -2.33 6.66 -5.75
C PHE A 20 -3.23 5.97 -6.79
N LEU A 21 -2.85 6.06 -8.07
CA LEU A 21 -3.48 5.30 -9.15
C LEU A 21 -2.61 4.08 -9.51
N ASP A 22 -3.24 2.91 -9.66
CA ASP A 22 -2.55 1.70 -10.09
C ASP A 22 -2.22 1.72 -11.61
N ALA A 23 -1.65 0.63 -12.12
CA ALA A 23 -1.26 0.52 -13.53
C ALA A 23 -2.44 0.65 -14.51
N LEU A 24 -3.68 0.36 -14.06
CA LEU A 24 -4.92 0.47 -14.83
C LEU A 24 -5.65 1.80 -14.58
N GLY A 25 -5.07 2.71 -13.79
CA GLY A 25 -5.68 4.00 -13.44
C GLY A 25 -6.77 3.91 -12.37
N ARG A 26 -6.84 2.82 -11.61
CA ARG A 26 -7.81 2.64 -10.52
C ARG A 26 -7.29 3.25 -9.22
N SER A 27 -8.18 3.78 -8.39
CA SER A 27 -7.84 4.37 -7.09
C SER A 27 -7.42 3.28 -6.10
N SER A 28 -6.21 3.41 -5.58
CA SER A 28 -5.59 2.50 -4.62
C SER A 28 -4.99 3.27 -3.46
N SER A 29 -4.76 2.57 -2.35
CA SER A 29 -4.18 3.18 -1.17
C SER A 29 -3.36 2.23 -0.31
N ILE A 30 -2.47 2.85 0.48
CA ILE A 30 -1.86 2.28 1.69
C ILE A 30 -2.40 3.11 2.85
N GLU A 31 -3.10 2.49 3.79
CA GLU A 31 -3.82 3.17 4.87
C GLU A 31 -3.48 2.51 6.21
N GLU A 32 -2.97 3.28 7.17
CA GLU A 32 -2.88 2.84 8.56
C GLU A 32 -4.25 2.43 9.08
N THR A 33 -4.29 1.40 9.91
CA THR A 33 -5.55 0.95 10.49
C THR A 33 -5.36 0.51 11.92
N ASN A 34 -6.43 0.03 12.56
CA ASN A 34 -6.36 -0.45 13.92
C ASN A 34 -5.32 -1.57 14.05
N GLU A 35 -4.85 -1.82 15.26
CA GLU A 35 -3.95 -2.93 15.52
C GLU A 35 -4.69 -4.27 15.39
N LEU A 36 -3.94 -5.35 15.15
CA LEU A 36 -4.42 -6.72 15.25
C LEU A 36 -3.66 -7.39 16.39
N GLY A 37 -4.25 -7.39 17.58
CA GLY A 37 -3.50 -7.67 18.81
C GLY A 37 -2.51 -6.55 19.08
N GLU A 38 -1.24 -6.89 19.28
CA GLU A 38 -0.14 -5.93 19.49
C GLU A 38 0.54 -5.49 18.17
N LYS A 39 0.05 -5.97 17.02
CA LYS A 39 0.66 -5.69 15.72
C LYS A 39 0.05 -4.45 15.08
N SER A 40 0.87 -3.44 14.79
CA SER A 40 0.48 -2.35 13.89
C SER A 40 0.21 -2.89 12.49
N THR A 41 -0.88 -2.43 11.86
CA THR A 41 -1.26 -2.92 10.54
C THR A 41 -1.66 -1.81 9.58
N ILE A 42 -1.57 -2.11 8.28
CA ILE A 42 -2.03 -1.27 7.18
C ILE A 42 -2.99 -2.04 6.27
N TRP A 43 -3.93 -1.35 5.63
CA TRP A 43 -4.63 -1.84 4.46
C TRP A 43 -3.86 -1.44 3.19
N PHE A 44 -3.70 -2.37 2.25
CA PHE A 44 -3.10 -2.14 0.95
C PHE A 44 -3.99 -2.70 -0.17
N GLY A 45 -4.36 -1.86 -1.14
CA GLY A 45 -5.13 -2.30 -2.31
C GLY A 45 -6.08 -1.25 -2.86
N LEU A 46 -7.13 -1.71 -3.54
CA LEU A 46 -8.14 -0.84 -4.16
C LEU A 46 -9.00 -0.14 -3.11
N ASP A 47 -9.28 1.15 -3.30
CA ASP A 47 -10.14 1.92 -2.38
C ASP A 47 -11.59 1.42 -2.36
N ASN A 48 -12.06 0.84 -3.47
CA ASN A 48 -13.42 0.39 -3.69
C ASN A 48 -13.53 -1.13 -3.90
N GLY A 49 -12.53 -1.89 -3.47
CA GLY A 49 -12.50 -3.34 -3.65
C GLY A 49 -11.79 -4.03 -2.50
N ASP A 50 -11.34 -5.26 -2.76
CA ASP A 50 -10.61 -6.04 -1.77
C ASP A 50 -9.25 -5.42 -1.47
N ARG A 51 -8.94 -5.37 -0.18
CA ARG A 51 -7.66 -4.89 0.34
C ARG A 51 -7.05 -5.98 1.19
N ILE A 52 -5.73 -6.05 1.16
CA ILE A 52 -4.96 -6.96 2.00
C ILE A 52 -4.53 -6.20 3.25
N ARG A 53 -4.59 -6.85 4.40
CA ARG A 53 -4.05 -6.31 5.64
C ARG A 53 -2.62 -6.81 5.82
N PHE A 54 -1.68 -5.89 5.98
CA PHE A 54 -0.31 -6.23 6.33
C PHE A 54 -0.01 -5.83 7.77
N ASP A 55 0.65 -6.73 8.50
CA ASP A 55 1.47 -6.36 9.65
C ASP A 55 2.88 -5.97 9.19
N GLN A 56 3.72 -5.54 10.14
CA GLN A 56 5.08 -5.11 9.84
C GLN A 56 5.95 -6.21 9.20
N GLU A 57 5.79 -7.47 9.64
CA GLU A 57 6.55 -8.61 9.12
C GLU A 57 6.20 -8.88 7.65
N THR A 58 4.91 -8.95 7.33
CA THR A 58 4.42 -9.14 5.97
C THR A 58 4.79 -7.95 5.07
N ALA A 59 4.67 -6.72 5.58
CA ALA A 59 5.07 -5.52 4.86
C ALA A 59 6.56 -5.53 4.50
N LYS A 60 7.42 -5.99 5.42
CA LYS A 60 8.88 -6.11 5.18
C LYS A 60 9.18 -7.10 4.06
N LEU A 61 8.53 -8.26 4.05
CA LEU A 61 8.69 -9.25 2.97
C LEU A 61 8.20 -8.72 1.62
N ALA A 62 7.03 -8.08 1.61
CA ALA A 62 6.49 -7.47 0.40
C ALA A 62 7.40 -6.36 -0.13
N ALA A 63 7.96 -5.51 0.74
CA ALA A 63 8.87 -4.44 0.35
C ALA A 63 10.11 -4.96 -0.38
N THR A 64 10.71 -6.06 0.07
CA THR A 64 11.85 -6.69 -0.63
C THR A 64 11.49 -7.06 -2.07
N ILE A 65 10.34 -7.71 -2.28
CA ILE A 65 9.88 -8.10 -3.62
C ILE A 65 9.52 -6.88 -4.47
N LEU A 66 8.87 -5.87 -3.89
CA LEU A 66 8.50 -4.64 -4.59
C LEU A 66 9.74 -3.85 -5.04
N THR A 67 10.78 -3.75 -4.21
CA THR A 67 12.05 -3.12 -4.58
C THR A 67 12.69 -3.85 -5.77
N GLN A 68 12.79 -5.18 -5.71
CA GLN A 68 13.33 -5.96 -6.82
C GLN A 68 12.52 -5.77 -8.11
N PHE A 69 11.20 -5.80 -8.01
CA PHE A 69 10.33 -5.58 -9.17
C PHE A 69 10.49 -4.16 -9.74
N ALA A 70 10.63 -3.15 -8.89
CA ALA A 70 10.83 -1.77 -9.32
C ALA A 70 12.13 -1.59 -10.11
N GLU A 71 13.18 -2.34 -9.77
CA GLU A 71 14.48 -2.28 -10.43
C GLU A 71 14.56 -3.16 -11.70
N THR A 72 13.90 -4.32 -11.69
CA THR A 72 14.11 -5.37 -12.70
C THR A 72 12.90 -5.69 -13.57
N GLY A 73 11.70 -5.28 -13.16
CA GLY A 73 10.44 -5.71 -13.76
C GLY A 73 10.05 -7.17 -13.47
N LYS A 74 10.77 -7.87 -12.57
CA LYS A 74 10.50 -9.27 -12.19
C LYS A 74 10.47 -9.44 -10.67
N ILE A 75 9.68 -10.40 -10.19
CA ILE A 75 9.58 -10.74 -8.75
C ILE A 75 10.61 -11.79 -8.30
N ALA A 76 11.26 -12.45 -9.26
CA ALA A 76 12.36 -13.41 -9.08
C ALA A 76 13.26 -13.32 -10.32
N ALA A 77 14.55 -13.64 -10.17
CA ALA A 77 15.54 -13.55 -11.25
C ALA A 77 15.21 -14.48 -12.44
#